data_AF-A0A5K1C7P6-F1
#
_entry.id   AF-A0A5K1C7P6-F1
#
_cell.length_a   1.000
_cell.length_b   1.000
_cell.length_c   1.000
_cell.angle_alpha   90.00
_cell.angle_beta   90.00
_cell.angle_gamma   90.00
#
_symmetry.space_group_name_H-M   'P 1'
#
loop_
_entity.id
_entity.type
_entity.pdbx_description
1 polymer ?
#
loop_
_entity_poly.entity_id
_entity_poly.type
_entity_poly.pdbx_seq_one_letter_code
_entity_poly.pdbx_strand_id
1 'polypeptide(L)' 'MPASLPKLQMLEYLNFSWNTIDGHIPEQLDNMLNLDLIDLSHNKLSGEISKSLEKLQHIQALD' A
#
# COMPACT_ATOMS: atom_id res chain seq x y z
N MET A 1 2.25 5.46 7.71
CA MET A 1 1.33 5.96 6.66
C MET A 1 0.22 6.81 7.30
N PRO A 2 -0.33 7.84 6.62
CA PRO A 2 -1.35 8.71 7.19
C PRO A 2 -2.73 8.04 7.29
N ALA A 3 -3.43 8.25 8.41
CA ALA A 3 -4.77 7.67 8.66
C ALA A 3 -5.86 8.17 7.69
N SER A 4 -5.60 9.23 6.93
CA SER A 4 -6.51 9.76 5.91
C SER A 4 -6.38 9.07 4.56
N LEU A 5 -5.35 8.24 4.33
CA LEU A 5 -5.09 7.60 3.04
C LEU A 5 -6.29 6.78 2.51
N PRO A 6 -7.00 5.98 3.35
CA PRO A 6 -8.17 5.25 2.89
C PRO A 6 -9.34 6.14 2.43
N LYS A 7 -9.33 7.45 2.72
CA LYS A 7 -10.38 8.37 2.25
C LYS A 7 -10.23 8.73 0.77
N LEU A 8 -9.10 8.43 0.15
CA LEU A 8 -8.84 8.67 -1.27
C LEU A 8 -9.48 7.58 -2.13
N GLN A 9 -10.81 7.54 -2.13
CA GLN A 9 -11.59 6.48 -2.79
C GLN A 9 -11.43 6.44 -4.31
N MET A 10 -10.95 7.53 -4.93
CA MET A 10 -10.72 7.63 -6.38
C MET A 10 -9.25 7.42 -6.76
N LEU A 11 -8.39 7.06 -5.82
CA LEU A 11 -6.97 6.86 -6.11
C LEU A 11 -6.76 5.52 -6.79
N GLU A 12 -6.23 5.53 -8.01
CA GLU A 12 -5.93 4.34 -8.81
C GLU A 12 -4.48 3.87 -8.64
N TYR A 13 -3.56 4.82 -8.41
CA TYR A 13 -2.13 4.55 -8.33
C TYR A 13 -1.55 5.21 -7.08
N LEU A 14 -0.84 4.43 -6.26
CA LEU A 14 -0.13 4.92 -5.09
C LEU A 14 1.34 4.51 -5.14
N ASN A 15 2.24 5.49 -5.21
CA ASN A 15 3.68 5.25 -5.16
C ASN A 15 4.29 5.90 -3.93
N PHE A 16 4.79 5.09 -3.01
CA PHE A 16 5.63 5.48 -1.88
C PHE A 16 7.01 4.84 -1.93
N SER A 17 7.45 4.36 -3.10
CA SER A 17 8.78 3.80 -3.26
C SER A 17 9.88 4.78 -2.82
N TRP A 18 11.02 4.25 -2.43
CA TRP A 18 12.21 5.05 -2.05
C TRP A 18 11.97 6.03 -0.90
N ASN A 19 11.23 5.58 0.11
CA ASN A 19 11.01 6.35 1.33
C ASN A 19 11.59 5.63 2.55
N THR A 20 11.44 6.24 3.73
CA THR A 20 11.86 5.63 5.00
C THR A 20 10.67 5.15 5.83
N ILE A 21 9.57 4.73 5.18
CA ILE A 21 8.38 4.23 5.87
C ILE A 21 8.71 2.91 6.54
N ASP A 22 8.39 2.79 7.83
CA ASP A 22 8.63 1.61 8.65
C ASP A 22 7.33 0.99 9.20
N GLY A 23 7.45 -0.19 9.81
CA GLY A 23 6.34 -0.93 10.37
C GLY A 23 5.60 -1.80 9.33
N HIS A 24 4.31 -2.02 9.56
CA HIS A 24 3.48 -2.94 8.76
C HIS A 24 2.61 -2.16 7.77
N ILE A 25 2.24 -2.82 6.68
CA ILE A 25 1.27 -2.27 5.73
C ILE A 25 -0.13 -2.32 6.37
N PRO A 26 -0.85 -1.18 6.47
CA PRO A 26 -2.16 -1.13 7.12
C PRO A 26 -3.24 -1.86 6.32
N GLU A 27 -4.02 -2.71 6.98
CA GLU A 27 -5.21 -3.37 6.40
C GLU A 27 -6.25 -2.36 5.87
N GLN A 28 -6.24 -1.12 6.36
CA GLN A 28 -7.20 -0.11 5.90
C GLN A 28 -7.03 0.27 4.41
N LEU A 29 -5.91 -0.08 3.77
CA LEU A 29 -5.73 0.05 2.32
C LEU A 29 -6.75 -0.77 1.53
N ASP A 30 -7.35 -1.80 2.14
CA ASP A 30 -8.43 -2.57 1.54
C ASP A 30 -9.69 -1.76 1.28
N ASN A 31 -9.85 -0.61 1.94
CA ASN A 31 -11.00 0.25 1.68
C ASN A 31 -10.80 1.13 0.44
N MET A 32 -9.64 1.10 -0.21
CA MET A 32 -9.36 1.87 -1.43
C MET A 32 -9.77 1.05 -2.65
N LEU A 33 -11.07 1.06 -2.97
CA LEU A 33 -11.67 0.15 -3.95
C LEU A 33 -11.23 0.37 -5.40
N ASN A 34 -10.81 1.59 -5.74
CA ASN A 34 -10.31 1.92 -7.08
C ASN A 34 -8.78 1.79 -7.20
N LEU A 35 -8.08 1.40 -6.13
CA LEU A 35 -6.64 1.27 -6.17
C LEU A 35 -6.27 0.03 -6.98
N ASP A 36 -5.53 0.22 -8.07
CA ASP A 36 -5.11 -0.84 -8.98
C ASP A 36 -3.63 -1.19 -8.81
N LEU A 37 -2.82 -0.18 -8.47
CA LEU A 37 -1.38 -0.33 -8.32
C LEU A 37 -0.89 0.34 -7.05
N ILE A 38 -0.06 -0.40 -6.31
CA ILE A 38 0.71 0.14 -5.19
C ILE A 38 2.19 -0.23 -5.32
N ASP A 39 3.04 0.79 -5.19
CA ASP A 39 4.50 0.63 -5.09
C ASP A 39 4.98 1.13 -3.73
N LEU A 40 5.46 0.20 -2.90
CA LEU A 40 6.04 0.43 -1.58
C LEU A 40 7.52 0.01 -1.52
N SER A 41 8.13 -0.31 -2.67
CA SER A 41 9.51 -0.78 -2.75
C SER A 41 10.53 0.19 -2.12
N HIS A 42 11.70 -0.31 -1.73
CA HIS A 42 12.76 0.53 -1.14
C HIS A 42 12.28 1.34 0.09
N ASN A 43 11.54 0.69 1.00
CA ASN A 43 11.17 1.20 2.31
C ASN A 43 11.72 0.29 3.42
N LYS A 44 11.40 0.60 4.68
CA LYS A 44 11.75 -0.20 5.87
C LYS A 44 10.54 -0.97 6.41
N LEU A 45 9.61 -1.32 5.51
CA LEU A 45 8.42 -2.09 5.84
C LEU A 45 8.83 -3.52 6.23
N SER A 46 8.12 -4.08 7.20
CA SER A 46 8.37 -5.41 7.74
C SER A 46 7.05 -6.15 7.97
N GLY A 47 7.11 -7.47 8.01
CA GLY A 47 5.94 -8.33 8.17
C GLY A 47 5.37 -8.79 6.84
N GLU A 48 4.26 -9.52 6.90
CA GLU A 48 3.64 -10.12 5.73
C GLU A 48 2.80 -9.09 4.98
N ILE A 49 2.77 -9.21 3.65
CA ILE A 49 1.79 -8.51 2.83
C ILE A 49 0.42 -9.06 3.21
N SER A 50 -0.47 -8.20 3.73
CA SER A 50 -1.82 -8.64 4.08
C SER A 50 -2.51 -9.26 2.87
N LYS A 51 -3.16 -10.42 3.05
CA LYS A 51 -3.93 -11.10 1.99
C LYS A 51 -4.94 -10.19 1.30
N SER A 52 -5.40 -9.20 2.04
CA SER A 52 -6.40 -8.27 1.56
C SER A 52 -5.88 -7.29 0.50
N LEU A 53 -4.56 -7.13 0.39
CA LEU A 53 -3.89 -6.47 -0.72
C LEU A 53 -3.77 -7.36 -1.96
N GLU A 54 -3.93 -8.69 -1.86
CA GLU A 54 -3.88 -9.61 -3.03
C GLU A 54 -4.92 -9.29 -4.11
N LYS A 55 -5.96 -8.51 -3.77
CA LYS A 55 -6.95 -8.01 -4.74
C LYS A 55 -6.39 -6.95 -5.69
N LEU A 56 -5.30 -6.29 -5.33
CA LEU A 56 -4.65 -5.29 -6.16
C LEU A 56 -4.02 -6.02 -7.35
N GLN A 57 -4.31 -5.54 -8.56
CA GLN A 57 -3.83 -6.21 -9.78
C GLN A 57 -2.31 -6.14 -9.90
N HIS A 58 -1.68 -5.09 -9.35
CA HIS A 58 -0.24 -4.87 -9.42
C HIS A 58 0.30 -4.40 -8.07
N ILE A 59 1.03 -5.29 -7.38
CA ILE A 59 1.66 -4.99 -6.09
C ILE A 59 3.17 -5.10 -6.24
N GLN A 60 3.87 -4.03 -5.85
CA GLN A 60 5.32 -4.06 -5.68
C GLN A 60 5.63 -3.53 -4.28
N ALA A 61 5.78 -4.43 -3.30
CA ALA A 61 5.82 -4.03 -1.90
C ALA A 61 7.19 -4.14 -1.23
N LEU A 62 8.12 -4.94 -1.75
CA LEU A 62 9.34 -5.33 -1.04
C LEU A 62 10.50 -5.56 -2.01
N ASP A 63 11.72 -5.35 -1.50
CA ASP A 63 13.00 -5.83 -2.04
C ASP A 63 13.63 -6.72 -0.95
#